data_AF-A0A8T3X5H0-F1
#
_entry.id   AF-A0A8T3X5H0-F1
#
_cell.length_a   1.000
_cell.length_b   1.000
_cell.length_c   1.000
_cell.angle_alpha   90.00
_cell.angle_beta   90.00
_cell.angle_gamma   90.00
#
_symmetry.space_group_name_H-M   'P 1'
#
loop_
_entity.id
_entity.type
_entity.pdbx_description
1 polymer ?
#
loop_
_entity_poly.entity_id
_entity_poly.type
_entity_poly.pdbx_seq_one_letter_code
_entity_poly.pdbx_strand_id
1 'polypeptide(L)'
;MKISTIFNNKAQAAMEFLMTYGWAILVVLAAIAALAYFGVLSPEKFLPEKCVLQPGIACVSHKAEPAKVTLVISNGLGRTIIINNIDVGGCSSSFSESMQSGSDHTFVIGGACSNGAA
;
A
#
# COMPACT_ATOMS: atom_id res chain seq x y z
N MET A 1 48.83 8.59 -52.39
CA MET A 1 48.57 8.69 -50.93
C MET A 1 47.48 7.67 -50.60
N LYS A 2 47.83 6.57 -49.95
CA LYS A 2 46.93 5.44 -49.67
C LYS A 2 46.63 5.49 -48.17
N ILE A 3 45.47 6.03 -47.81
CA ILE A 3 45.00 6.09 -46.42
C ILE A 3 44.40 4.73 -46.09
N SER A 4 45.11 3.97 -45.26
CA SER A 4 44.63 2.73 -44.65
C SER A 4 43.90 3.11 -43.36
N THR A 5 42.57 3.06 -43.40
CA THR A 5 41.72 3.21 -42.21
C THR A 5 41.63 1.85 -41.52
N ILE A 6 42.21 1.75 -40.34
CA ILE A 6 42.13 0.56 -39.47
C ILE A 6 40.68 0.45 -38.98
N PHE A 7 39.87 -0.40 -39.63
CA PHE A 7 38.53 -0.74 -39.15
C PHE A 7 38.65 -1.76 -38.01
N ASN A 8 38.37 -1.30 -36.80
CA ASN A 8 38.14 -2.13 -35.63
C ASN A 8 36.86 -2.96 -35.83
N ASN A 9 37.01 -4.16 -36.40
CA ASN A 9 35.92 -5.12 -36.70
C ASN A 9 35.02 -5.47 -35.49
N LYS A 10 35.44 -5.16 -34.26
CA LYS A 10 34.68 -5.39 -33.02
C LYS A 10 33.49 -4.44 -32.84
N ALA A 11 33.61 -3.18 -33.27
CA ALA A 11 32.54 -2.19 -33.14
C ALA A 11 31.42 -2.42 -34.16
N GLN A 12 31.78 -2.91 -35.35
CA GLN A 12 30.83 -3.18 -36.43
C GLN A 12 29.98 -4.43 -36.12
N ALA A 13 30.58 -5.48 -35.54
CA ALA A 13 29.84 -6.65 -35.06
C ALA A 13 28.87 -6.30 -33.92
N ALA A 14 29.27 -5.45 -32.96
CA ALA A 14 28.41 -5.04 -31.85
C ALA A 14 27.15 -4.26 -32.30
N MET A 15 27.26 -3.47 -33.37
CA MET A 15 26.13 -2.71 -33.94
C MET A 15 25.11 -3.60 -34.65
N GLU A 16 25.53 -4.70 -35.29
CA GLU A 16 24.61 -5.68 -35.89
C GLU A 16 23.82 -6.47 -34.84
N PHE A 17 24.48 -6.85 -33.73
CA PHE A 17 23.78 -7.51 -32.62
C PHE A 17 22.75 -6.58 -31.97
N LEU A 18 23.07 -5.30 -31.75
CA LEU A 18 22.14 -4.36 -31.13
C LEU A 18 20.91 -4.08 -32.03
N MET A 19 21.07 -4.05 -33.35
CA MET A 19 19.95 -3.83 -34.28
C MET A 19 18.97 -5.01 -34.34
N THR A 20 19.48 -6.24 -34.32
CA THR A 20 18.66 -7.46 -34.44
C THR A 20 17.95 -7.84 -33.14
N TYR A 21 18.54 -7.54 -31.99
CA TYR A 21 17.89 -7.70 -30.68
C TYR A 21 17.21 -6.41 -30.18
N GLY A 22 17.36 -5.30 -30.93
CA GLY A 22 16.79 -3.99 -30.61
C GLY A 22 15.28 -4.02 -30.49
N TRP A 23 14.59 -4.76 -31.37
CA TRP A 23 13.14 -4.94 -31.27
C TRP A 23 12.76 -5.73 -30.02
N ALA A 24 13.55 -6.74 -29.64
CA ALA A 24 13.29 -7.56 -28.46
C ALA A 24 13.43 -6.74 -27.17
N ILE A 25 14.46 -5.89 -27.07
CA ILE A 25 14.61 -5.02 -25.90
C ILE A 25 13.51 -3.94 -25.83
N LEU A 26 13.04 -3.42 -26.96
CA LEU A 26 11.92 -2.49 -26.99
C LEU A 26 10.62 -3.15 -26.51
N VAL A 27 10.33 -4.38 -26.92
CA VAL A 27 9.16 -5.13 -26.47
C VAL A 27 9.21 -5.37 -24.96
N VAL A 28 10.38 -5.75 -24.42
CA VAL A 28 10.56 -5.98 -22.97
C VAL A 28 10.38 -4.68 -22.18
N LEU A 29 10.97 -3.57 -22.64
CA LEU A 29 10.80 -2.27 -21.97
C LEU A 29 9.34 -1.79 -22.01
N ALA A 30 8.64 -1.98 -23.13
CA ALA A 30 7.22 -1.66 -23.24
C ALA A 30 6.37 -2.48 -22.27
N ALA A 31 6.67 -3.78 -22.11
CA ALA A 31 5.97 -4.64 -21.15
C ALA A 31 6.20 -4.19 -19.69
N ILE A 32 7.45 -3.88 -19.31
CA ILE A 32 7.77 -3.37 -17.96
C ILE A 32 7.09 -2.01 -17.73
N ALA A 33 7.11 -1.11 -18.72
CA ALA A 33 6.45 0.19 -18.63
C ALA A 33 4.93 0.04 -18.44
N ALA A 34 4.28 -0.88 -19.17
CA ALA A 34 2.87 -1.17 -19.00
C ALA A 34 2.56 -1.76 -17.61
N LEU A 35 3.37 -2.69 -17.11
CA LEU A 35 3.21 -3.27 -15.77
C LEU A 35 3.42 -2.24 -14.66
N ALA A 36 4.36 -1.32 -14.84
CA ALA A 36 4.59 -0.19 -13.94
C ALA A 36 3.42 0.81 -13.97
N TYR A 37 2.89 1.13 -15.16
CA TYR A 37 1.73 2.01 -15.32
C TYR A 37 0.47 1.45 -14.66
N PHE A 38 0.21 0.15 -14.80
CA PHE A 38 -0.92 -0.50 -14.14
C PHE A 38 -0.70 -0.74 -12.63
N GLY A 39 0.46 -0.39 -12.09
CA GLY A 39 0.75 -0.53 -10.66
C GLY A 39 0.81 -1.97 -10.18
N VAL A 40 1.04 -2.93 -11.08
CA VAL A 40 1.23 -4.36 -10.71
C VAL A 40 2.48 -4.55 -9.86
N LEU A 41 3.46 -3.66 -10.04
CA LEU A 41 4.68 -3.61 -9.23
C LEU A 41 4.53 -2.81 -7.93
N SER A 42 3.34 -2.28 -7.62
CA SER A 42 3.09 -1.56 -6.36
C SER A 42 2.68 -2.57 -5.28
N PRO A 43 3.61 -2.97 -4.37
CA PRO A 43 3.30 -3.94 -3.32
C PRO A 43 2.22 -3.42 -2.35
N GLU A 44 2.02 -2.10 -2.28
CA GLU A 44 1.03 -1.45 -1.43
C GLU A 44 -0.39 -1.98 -1.64
N LYS A 45 -0.76 -2.38 -2.86
CA LYS A 45 -2.10 -2.95 -3.14
C LYS A 45 -2.31 -4.36 -2.60
N PHE A 46 -1.21 -5.07 -2.31
CA PHE A 46 -1.23 -6.45 -1.81
C PHE A 46 -0.82 -6.56 -0.35
N LEU A 47 -0.35 -5.47 0.25
CA LEU A 47 -0.10 -5.45 1.68
C LEU A 47 -1.46 -5.50 2.39
N PRO A 48 -1.73 -6.54 3.20
CA PRO A 48 -2.94 -6.55 4.02
C PRO A 48 -2.93 -5.30 4.91
N GLU A 49 -4.10 -4.68 5.05
CA GLU A 49 -4.29 -3.65 6.07
C GLU A 49 -4.09 -4.29 7.44
N LYS A 50 -3.35 -3.63 8.32
CA LYS A 50 -2.96 -4.16 9.63
C LYS A 50 -3.34 -3.13 10.67
N CYS A 51 -4.08 -3.59 11.65
CA CYS A 51 -4.47 -2.82 12.80
C CYS A 51 -3.80 -3.46 14.03
N VAL A 52 -2.78 -2.79 14.55
CA VAL A 52 -2.03 -3.24 15.73
C VAL A 52 -2.27 -2.22 16.84
N LEU A 53 -2.78 -2.71 17.95
CA LEU A 53 -3.05 -1.92 19.15
C LEU A 53 -2.15 -2.40 20.29
N GLN A 54 -2.15 -1.65 21.39
CA GLN A 54 -1.39 -2.01 22.58
C GLN A 54 -1.84 -3.38 23.15
N PRO A 55 -0.92 -4.22 23.67
CA PRO A 55 -1.28 -5.47 24.31
C PRO A 55 -2.39 -5.32 25.35
N GLY A 56 -3.37 -6.22 25.29
CA GLY A 56 -4.58 -6.17 26.10
C GLY A 56 -5.79 -5.58 25.37
N ILE A 57 -5.60 -4.82 24.29
CA ILE A 57 -6.67 -4.40 23.38
C ILE A 57 -6.37 -4.98 22.00
N ALA A 58 -7.27 -5.80 21.47
CA ALA A 58 -7.10 -6.40 20.16
C ALA A 58 -7.95 -5.67 19.11
N CYS A 59 -7.38 -5.44 17.94
CA CYS A 59 -8.14 -4.97 16.79
C CYS A 59 -8.58 -6.18 15.98
N VAL A 60 -9.88 -6.47 16.00
CA VAL A 60 -10.44 -7.65 15.32
C VAL A 60 -10.67 -7.36 13.85
N SER A 61 -11.19 -6.18 13.55
CA SER A 61 -11.48 -5.75 12.19
C SER A 61 -11.43 -4.23 12.09
N HIS A 62 -11.08 -3.74 10.92
CA HIS A 62 -11.08 -2.33 10.59
C HIS A 62 -11.49 -2.17 9.14
N LYS A 63 -12.18 -1.07 8.85
CA LYS A 63 -12.55 -0.68 7.50
C LYS A 63 -12.49 0.83 7.40
N ALA A 64 -11.61 1.34 6.55
CA ALA A 64 -11.52 2.76 6.24
C ALA A 64 -12.29 3.04 4.95
N GLU A 65 -13.30 3.90 5.03
CA GLU A 65 -14.00 4.48 3.90
C GLU A 65 -13.71 5.99 3.86
N PRO A 66 -13.88 6.67 2.70
CA PRO A 66 -13.48 8.07 2.54
C PRO A 66 -14.05 9.02 3.59
N ALA A 67 -15.29 8.76 4.05
CA ALA A 67 -16.02 9.59 5.00
C ALA A 67 -16.38 8.86 6.31
N LYS A 68 -16.01 7.58 6.47
CA LYS A 68 -16.39 6.75 7.61
C LYS A 68 -15.31 5.73 7.92
N VAL A 69 -14.95 5.58 9.19
CA VAL A 69 -14.04 4.52 9.63
C VAL A 69 -14.78 3.63 10.62
N THR A 70 -14.80 2.33 10.34
CA THR A 70 -15.38 1.34 11.25
C THR A 70 -14.25 0.55 11.89
N LEU A 71 -14.21 0.53 13.22
CA LEU A 71 -13.21 -0.18 14.01
C LEU A 71 -13.92 -1.17 14.93
N VAL A 72 -13.52 -2.44 14.87
CA VAL A 72 -13.98 -3.49 15.79
C VAL A 72 -12.84 -3.80 16.74
N ILE A 73 -13.04 -3.44 17.99
CA ILE A 73 -12.05 -3.57 19.06
C ILE A 73 -12.53 -4.61 20.05
N SER A 74 -11.64 -5.45 20.53
CA SER A 74 -11.88 -6.44 21.57
C SER A 74 -11.07 -6.10 22.83
N ASN A 75 -11.70 -6.20 23.98
CA ASN A 75 -11.07 -5.94 25.26
C ASN A 75 -10.53 -7.23 25.90
N GLY A 76 -9.21 -7.40 25.94
CA GLY A 76 -8.51 -8.52 26.57
C GLY A 76 -7.88 -8.23 27.92
N LEU A 77 -8.17 -7.08 28.56
CA LEU A 77 -7.49 -6.63 29.78
C LEU A 77 -7.99 -7.28 31.09
N GLY A 78 -8.98 -8.17 31.04
CA GLY A 78 -9.52 -8.81 32.25
C GLY A 78 -10.40 -7.90 33.11
N ARG A 79 -10.71 -6.68 32.64
CA ARG A 79 -11.51 -5.66 33.35
C ARG A 79 -12.32 -4.83 32.36
N THR A 80 -13.43 -4.27 32.80
CA THR A 80 -14.26 -3.37 31.97
C THR A 80 -13.50 -2.07 31.67
N ILE A 81 -13.50 -1.66 30.41
CA ILE A 81 -12.91 -0.40 29.95
C ILE A 81 -13.98 0.51 29.35
N ILE A 82 -13.74 1.81 29.35
CA ILE A 82 -14.57 2.80 28.67
C ILE A 82 -13.70 3.51 27.66
N ILE A 83 -14.15 3.54 26.41
CA ILE A 83 -13.47 4.29 25.34
C ILE A 83 -14.15 5.64 25.24
N ASN A 84 -13.42 6.71 25.60
CA ASN A 84 -13.95 8.07 25.63
C ASN A 84 -13.85 8.78 24.29
N ASN A 85 -12.76 8.54 23.56
CA ASN A 85 -12.48 9.22 22.29
C ASN A 85 -11.63 8.32 21.40
N ILE A 86 -11.96 8.28 20.11
CA ILE A 86 -11.12 7.67 19.08
C ILE A 86 -10.78 8.76 18.08
N ASP A 87 -9.49 8.90 17.81
CA ASP A 87 -8.95 9.86 16.86
C ASP A 87 -8.27 9.11 15.69
N VAL A 88 -8.68 9.44 14.47
CA VAL A 88 -8.16 8.90 13.22
C VAL A 88 -7.79 10.07 12.32
N GLY A 89 -6.55 10.53 12.42
CA GLY A 89 -6.04 11.65 11.62
C GLY A 89 -6.74 12.96 11.95
N GLY A 90 -7.65 13.41 11.09
CA GLY A 90 -8.50 14.60 11.31
C GLY A 90 -9.92 14.27 11.81
N CYS A 91 -10.24 12.99 11.97
CA CYS A 91 -11.52 12.54 12.51
C CYS A 91 -11.42 12.32 14.02
N SER A 92 -12.29 12.97 14.79
CA SER A 92 -12.51 12.62 16.19
C SER A 92 -13.96 12.23 16.42
N SER A 93 -14.17 11.19 17.23
CA SER A 93 -15.51 10.79 17.68
C SER A 93 -15.44 10.38 19.13
N SER A 94 -16.34 10.97 19.93
CA SER A 94 -16.49 10.67 21.34
C SER A 94 -17.43 9.49 21.52
N PHE A 95 -17.04 8.57 22.38
CA PHE A 95 -17.84 7.41 22.78
C PHE A 95 -17.95 7.39 24.30
N SER A 96 -18.96 6.70 24.82
CA SER A 96 -19.18 6.54 26.27
C SER A 96 -19.59 5.12 26.63
N GLU A 97 -19.27 4.16 25.76
CA GLU A 97 -19.65 2.77 25.91
C GLU A 97 -18.65 2.00 26.75
N SER A 98 -19.18 1.17 27.66
CA SER A 98 -18.38 0.29 28.52
C SER A 98 -18.22 -1.08 27.87
N MET A 99 -16.98 -1.48 27.60
CA MET A 99 -16.64 -2.79 27.06
C MET A 99 -16.24 -3.74 28.18
N GLN A 100 -16.95 -4.85 28.33
CA GLN A 100 -16.62 -5.90 29.29
C GLN A 100 -15.36 -6.67 28.85
N SER A 101 -14.78 -7.48 29.74
CA SER A 101 -13.65 -8.32 29.38
C SER A 101 -14.10 -9.42 28.40
N GLY A 102 -13.39 -9.57 27.29
CA GLY A 102 -13.67 -10.53 26.23
C GLY A 102 -14.82 -10.13 25.30
N SER A 103 -15.38 -8.93 25.42
CA SER A 103 -16.41 -8.44 24.50
C SER A 103 -15.82 -7.61 23.37
N ASP A 104 -16.37 -7.79 22.17
CA ASP A 104 -16.05 -7.00 20.99
C ASP A 104 -17.05 -5.85 20.86
N HIS A 105 -16.55 -4.68 20.48
CA HIS A 105 -17.38 -3.51 20.25
C HIS A 105 -17.03 -2.84 18.92
N THR A 106 -18.06 -2.39 18.20
CA THR A 106 -17.90 -1.71 16.92
C THR A 106 -18.04 -0.22 17.12
N PHE A 107 -16.99 0.52 16.77
CA PHE A 107 -16.96 1.97 16.79
C PHE A 107 -17.04 2.47 15.36
N VAL A 108 -18.02 3.33 15.10
CA VAL A 108 -18.17 4.00 13.80
C VAL A 108 -17.77 5.46 14.00
N ILE A 109 -16.63 5.80 13.44
CA ILE A 109 -16.11 7.17 13.42
C ILE A 109 -16.67 7.79 12.14
N GLY A 110 -17.62 8.70 12.33
CA GLY A 110 -18.31 9.40 11.25
C GLY A 110 -18.40 10.88 11.56
N GLY A 111 -17.89 11.70 10.64
CA GLY A 111 -17.82 13.16 10.78
C GLY A 111 -17.30 13.77 9.49
N ALA A 112 -17.27 15.10 9.40
CA ALA A 112 -16.79 15.86 8.24
C ALA A 112 -15.27 15.75 8.04
N CYS A 113 -14.76 14.53 7.96
CA CYS A 113 -13.35 14.23 7.89
C CYS A 113 -13.10 13.31 6.69
N SER A 114 -12.25 13.81 5.79
CA SER A 114 -11.71 13.05 4.67
C SER A 114 -10.49 12.29 5.19
N ASN A 115 -10.57 10.97 5.23
CA ASN A 115 -9.47 10.14 5.72
C ASN A 115 -8.32 10.01 4.71
N GLY A 116 -8.32 10.81 3.63
CA GLY A 116 -7.31 10.71 2.57
C GLY A 116 -7.28 9.35 1.87
N ALA A 117 -8.28 8.48 2.11
CA ALA A 117 -8.45 7.21 1.44
C ALA A 117 -8.90 7.48 0.00
N ALA A 118 -7.92 7.52 -0.90
CA ALA A 118 -8.08 7.57 -2.35
C ALA A 118 -7.93 6.16 -2.94
#